data_AF-A0A7Y5KGZ3-F1
#
_entry.id   AF-A0A7Y5KGZ3-F1
#
_cell.length_a   1.000
_cell.length_b   1.000
_cell.length_c   1.000
_cell.angle_alpha   90.00
_cell.angle_beta   90.00
_cell.angle_gamma   90.00
#
_symmetry.space_group_name_H-M   'P 1'
#
loop_
_entity.id
_entity.type
_entity.pdbx_description
1 polymer ?
#
loop_
_entity_poly.entity_id
_entity_poly.type
_entity_poly.pdbx_seq_one_letter_code
_entity_poly.pdbx_strand_id
1 'polypeptide(L)'
;IRALGGIGFFLGGIGPDGHIGFNVCGSDHHSTTRLTPTNYETQAAAATDLGGIEISRKRLVITIGLGTITYNPNCAAIIIAAGEAKAGIIASAVQSEKNILYPASVLQNLPNARFYLTQGAAKLLTERQFHLLKNLERASDEDAEKVIVDLAFKKRKRLIDLEQKDFLADRLAAELLNKRSESWQDLAQMVRTHLIAKIEKGAQTLNHTRFLHTEPHHDDIMLGYLPYVVRHVRDASNTHFFACLTGGFTAVTNQYMLGHMQRLYKFIDTAEFAGLMQSGYFDEDNETGRNRDVWRYLDGVASASEVVKDEGTARRLLRNLIQLFDEHDLNNLKHRTAELQHYFETQYPGKKDPDFIQRLKGMCREWEAECLWGYFGWNCSNVMHLRLGFYTGDIFTEEPTESRDVRPVLEALQKVKPDVVTVALDPEASGPDTHYKVLQAITAALKRYESQAGRSDIKVWGYRNVWFRFHPSEANIYVPVSLNMFTVMHEAFMNAFISQKYASFPSYEHDGPFSEL
;
A
#
# COMPACT_ATOMS: atom_id res chain seq x y z
N ILE A 1 13.50 -0.83 -39.71
CA ILE A 1 12.78 0.37 -39.20
C ILE A 1 13.19 1.63 -39.96
N ARG A 2 14.44 2.13 -39.84
CA ARG A 2 14.85 3.39 -40.52
C ARG A 2 14.68 3.37 -42.05
N ALA A 3 15.08 2.28 -42.71
CA ALA A 3 14.89 2.11 -44.16
C ALA A 3 13.40 2.10 -44.59
N LEU A 4 12.47 1.88 -43.65
CA LEU A 4 11.01 1.94 -43.88
C LEU A 4 10.41 3.31 -43.53
N GLY A 5 11.25 4.32 -43.25
CA GLY A 5 10.80 5.67 -42.87
C GLY A 5 10.65 5.93 -41.37
N GLY A 6 10.96 4.94 -40.52
CA GLY A 6 10.80 5.07 -39.06
C GLY A 6 9.43 4.66 -38.55
N ILE A 7 9.18 4.89 -37.25
CA ILE A 7 7.90 4.60 -36.61
C ILE A 7 6.93 5.75 -36.94
N GLY A 8 5.78 5.46 -37.54
CA GLY A 8 4.75 6.47 -37.82
C GLY A 8 3.77 6.68 -36.67
N PHE A 9 3.59 5.66 -35.82
CA PHE A 9 2.67 5.66 -34.69
C PHE A 9 3.27 4.85 -33.54
N PHE A 10 3.25 5.41 -32.33
CA PHE A 10 3.71 4.76 -31.11
C PHE A 10 2.64 4.93 -30.04
N LEU A 11 2.25 3.85 -29.37
CA LEU A 11 1.29 3.88 -28.26
C LEU A 11 1.92 3.19 -27.06
N GLY A 12 1.89 3.83 -25.89
CA GLY A 12 2.41 3.24 -24.67
C GLY A 12 1.94 3.94 -23.40
N GLY A 13 2.26 3.31 -22.26
CA GLY A 13 2.19 3.96 -20.96
C GLY A 13 3.49 4.65 -20.59
N ILE A 14 3.52 5.22 -19.38
CA ILE A 14 4.73 5.78 -18.76
C ILE A 14 5.04 5.09 -17.43
N GLY A 15 6.30 4.71 -17.27
CA GLY A 15 6.82 4.15 -16.03
C GLY A 15 6.96 5.15 -14.88
N PRO A 16 7.15 4.69 -13.64
CA PRO A 16 7.38 5.56 -12.48
C PRO A 16 8.65 6.42 -12.62
N ASP A 17 9.66 5.94 -13.33
CA ASP A 17 10.92 6.63 -13.64
C ASP A 17 10.90 7.39 -14.98
N GLY A 18 9.72 7.49 -15.60
CA GLY A 18 9.52 8.20 -16.86
C GLY A 18 9.86 7.40 -18.09
N HIS A 19 10.11 6.09 -17.93
CA HIS A 19 10.39 5.23 -19.07
C HIS A 19 9.21 5.12 -20.03
N ILE A 20 9.54 5.00 -21.31
CA ILE A 20 8.62 4.58 -22.37
C ILE A 20 9.31 3.48 -23.17
N GLY A 21 8.59 2.40 -23.49
CA GLY A 21 9.15 1.25 -24.20
C GLY A 21 10.39 0.64 -23.53
N PHE A 22 10.43 0.61 -22.19
CA PHE A 22 11.56 0.18 -21.35
C PHE A 22 12.85 1.03 -21.43
N ASN A 23 12.78 2.26 -21.95
CA ASN A 23 13.90 3.20 -21.84
C ASN A 23 13.92 3.81 -20.44
N VAL A 24 14.57 3.13 -19.49
CA VAL A 24 14.66 3.54 -18.08
C VAL A 24 15.39 4.86 -17.88
N CYS A 25 15.23 5.46 -16.70
CA CYS A 25 15.98 6.66 -16.28
C CYS A 25 17.48 6.52 -16.60
N GLY A 26 18.05 7.56 -17.21
CA GLY A 26 19.43 7.57 -17.72
C GLY A 26 19.57 7.10 -19.17
N SER A 27 18.51 6.61 -19.81
CA SER A 27 18.55 6.24 -21.23
C SER A 27 18.78 7.45 -22.12
N ASP A 28 19.78 7.33 -23.00
CA ASP A 28 20.12 8.37 -23.98
C ASP A 28 18.96 8.59 -24.97
N HIS A 29 18.65 9.86 -25.26
CA HIS A 29 17.57 10.26 -26.17
C HIS A 29 17.81 9.84 -27.63
N HIS A 30 19.06 9.56 -28.01
CA HIS A 30 19.47 9.04 -29.31
C HIS A 30 19.66 7.51 -29.34
N SER A 31 19.36 6.82 -28.22
CA SER A 31 19.53 5.38 -28.11
C SER A 31 18.73 4.61 -29.17
N THR A 32 19.34 3.54 -29.69
CA THR A 32 18.70 2.60 -30.61
C THR A 32 17.98 1.50 -29.84
N THR A 33 17.07 0.79 -30.52
CA THR A 33 16.54 -0.49 -30.05
C THR A 33 17.69 -1.42 -29.66
N ARG A 34 17.67 -1.94 -28.44
CA ARG A 34 18.76 -2.72 -27.84
C ARG A 34 18.25 -3.66 -26.77
N LEU A 35 19.04 -4.68 -26.46
CA LEU A 35 18.88 -5.46 -25.24
C LEU A 35 19.54 -4.69 -24.08
N THR A 36 18.85 -4.50 -22.97
CA THR A 36 19.34 -3.70 -21.83
C THR A 36 18.85 -4.26 -20.50
N PRO A 37 19.62 -4.09 -19.40
CA PRO A 37 19.06 -4.25 -18.06
C PRO A 37 18.04 -3.13 -17.76
N THR A 38 17.17 -3.40 -16.79
CA THR A 38 16.23 -2.44 -16.20
C THR A 38 16.76 -1.93 -14.86
N ASN A 39 16.35 -0.72 -14.45
CA ASN A 39 16.54 -0.24 -13.08
C ASN A 39 15.52 -0.85 -12.12
N TYR A 40 15.74 -0.68 -10.82
CA TYR A 40 14.89 -1.25 -9.78
C TYR A 40 13.43 -0.81 -9.91
N GLU A 41 13.18 0.47 -10.21
CA GLU A 41 11.85 1.05 -10.34
C GLU A 41 11.04 0.38 -11.45
N THR A 42 11.68 0.13 -12.61
CA THR A 42 11.06 -0.59 -13.71
C THR A 42 10.89 -2.06 -13.40
N GLN A 43 11.87 -2.66 -12.71
CA GLN A 43 11.76 -4.06 -12.28
C GLN A 43 10.60 -4.25 -11.31
N ALA A 44 10.39 -3.29 -10.42
CA ALA A 44 9.29 -3.26 -9.45
C ALA A 44 7.93 -3.09 -10.12
N ALA A 45 7.81 -2.13 -11.03
CA ALA A 45 6.60 -1.92 -11.80
C ALA A 45 6.23 -3.13 -12.66
N ALA A 46 7.23 -3.84 -13.21
CA ALA A 46 7.03 -5.03 -14.02
C ALA A 46 7.01 -6.33 -13.20
N ALA A 47 7.23 -6.30 -11.89
CA ALA A 47 7.37 -7.50 -11.07
C ALA A 47 6.10 -8.35 -11.14
N THR A 48 4.93 -7.72 -11.04
CA THR A 48 3.63 -8.42 -11.15
C THR A 48 3.51 -9.18 -12.48
N ASP A 49 3.90 -8.56 -13.59
CA ASP A 49 3.80 -9.14 -14.94
C ASP A 49 4.88 -10.20 -15.22
N LEU A 50 6.05 -10.07 -14.58
CA LEU A 50 7.22 -10.93 -14.81
C LEU A 50 7.36 -12.06 -13.79
N GLY A 51 6.40 -12.21 -12.87
CA GLY A 51 6.36 -13.31 -11.89
C GLY A 51 7.08 -13.02 -10.56
N GLY A 52 7.33 -11.75 -10.24
CA GLY A 52 7.93 -11.26 -9.01
C GLY A 52 9.26 -10.53 -9.23
N ILE A 53 9.73 -9.77 -8.23
CA ILE A 53 10.97 -8.99 -8.36
C ILE A 53 12.20 -9.87 -8.57
N GLU A 54 12.23 -11.08 -8.00
CA GLU A 54 13.39 -11.98 -8.10
C GLU A 54 13.66 -12.40 -9.55
N ILE A 55 12.59 -12.54 -10.34
CA ILE A 55 12.68 -12.83 -11.76
C ILE A 55 12.95 -11.53 -12.51
N SER A 56 12.18 -10.48 -12.25
CA SER A 56 12.32 -9.18 -12.91
C SER A 56 13.76 -8.64 -12.84
N ARG A 57 14.44 -8.78 -11.69
CA ARG A 57 15.85 -8.42 -11.46
C ARG A 57 16.86 -9.15 -12.35
N LYS A 58 16.53 -10.37 -12.79
CA LYS A 58 17.44 -11.26 -13.54
C LYS A 58 17.17 -11.28 -15.04
N ARG A 59 16.15 -10.55 -15.52
CA ARG A 59 15.74 -10.55 -16.93
C ARG A 59 16.19 -9.26 -17.62
N LEU A 60 16.72 -9.41 -18.82
CA LEU A 60 16.97 -8.29 -19.73
C LEU A 60 15.71 -8.02 -20.56
N VAL A 61 15.55 -6.77 -20.99
CA VAL A 61 14.44 -6.34 -21.84
C VAL A 61 14.96 -5.83 -23.18
N ILE A 62 14.20 -6.07 -24.25
CA ILE A 62 14.44 -5.43 -25.55
C ILE A 62 13.64 -4.13 -25.57
N THR A 63 14.33 -2.99 -25.49
CA THR A 63 13.70 -1.67 -25.53
C THR A 63 13.55 -1.17 -26.97
N ILE A 64 12.48 -0.42 -27.26
CA ILE A 64 12.36 0.38 -28.48
C ILE A 64 13.07 1.71 -28.19
N GLY A 65 14.32 1.86 -28.64
CA GLY A 65 15.17 2.99 -28.23
C GLY A 65 14.54 4.35 -28.53
N LEU A 66 14.80 5.35 -27.69
CA LEU A 66 14.20 6.69 -27.81
C LEU A 66 14.50 7.35 -29.16
N GLY A 67 15.72 7.18 -29.67
CA GLY A 67 16.12 7.66 -31.00
C GLY A 67 15.51 6.85 -32.15
N THR A 68 14.94 5.67 -31.85
CA THR A 68 14.15 4.87 -32.80
C THR A 68 12.70 5.33 -32.83
N ILE A 69 12.12 5.63 -31.67
CA ILE A 69 10.76 6.21 -31.54
C ILE A 69 10.70 7.58 -32.24
N THR A 70 11.68 8.44 -31.98
CA THR A 70 11.69 9.83 -32.47
C THR A 70 12.33 10.00 -33.86
N TYR A 71 12.78 8.91 -34.49
CA TYR A 71 13.47 8.99 -35.79
C TYR A 71 12.62 9.64 -36.89
N ASN A 72 11.33 9.34 -36.93
CA ASN A 72 10.39 9.98 -37.85
C ASN A 72 9.80 11.23 -37.15
N PRO A 73 10.10 12.45 -37.62
CA PRO A 73 9.58 13.67 -37.00
C PRO A 73 8.05 13.75 -37.01
N ASN A 74 7.37 13.03 -37.91
CA ASN A 74 5.92 13.01 -38.01
C ASN A 74 5.27 11.93 -37.15
N CYS A 75 6.04 11.15 -36.37
CA CYS A 75 5.51 10.10 -35.51
C CYS A 75 4.44 10.63 -34.55
N ALA A 76 3.25 10.03 -34.60
CA ALA A 76 2.21 10.25 -33.60
C ALA A 76 2.49 9.33 -32.39
N ALA A 77 3.19 9.86 -31.39
CA ALA A 77 3.47 9.17 -30.14
C ALA A 77 2.39 9.51 -29.10
N ILE A 78 1.57 8.53 -28.74
CA ILE A 78 0.50 8.64 -27.76
C ILE A 78 0.94 7.96 -26.46
N ILE A 79 0.97 8.74 -25.38
CA ILE A 79 1.17 8.23 -24.02
C ILE A 79 -0.13 8.30 -23.24
N ILE A 80 -0.52 7.19 -22.62
CA ILE A 80 -1.69 7.14 -21.74
C ILE A 80 -1.19 6.95 -20.31
N ALA A 81 -1.70 7.76 -19.37
CA ALA A 81 -1.42 7.60 -17.96
C ALA A 81 -2.66 7.86 -17.11
N ALA A 82 -2.88 6.98 -16.13
CA ALA A 82 -3.96 7.07 -15.16
C ALA A 82 -3.39 7.01 -13.75
N GLY A 83 -4.11 7.63 -12.81
CA GLY A 83 -3.79 7.61 -11.40
C GLY A 83 -2.87 8.72 -10.94
N GLU A 84 -3.06 9.11 -9.69
CA GLU A 84 -2.34 10.20 -9.05
C GLU A 84 -0.84 9.92 -8.86
N ALA A 85 -0.47 8.64 -8.74
CA ALA A 85 0.91 8.18 -8.67
C ALA A 85 1.73 8.53 -9.92
N LYS A 86 1.08 8.73 -11.08
CA LYS A 86 1.76 9.15 -12.31
C LYS A 86 1.95 10.66 -12.40
N ALA A 87 1.34 11.46 -11.53
CA ALA A 87 1.29 12.91 -11.69
C ALA A 87 2.66 13.58 -11.65
N GLY A 88 3.56 13.13 -10.76
CA GLY A 88 4.91 13.67 -10.65
C GLY A 88 5.70 13.45 -11.94
N ILE A 89 5.76 12.20 -12.41
CA ILE A 89 6.54 11.87 -13.59
C ILE A 89 5.96 12.46 -14.88
N ILE A 90 4.63 12.56 -14.97
CA ILE A 90 3.96 13.27 -16.06
C ILE A 90 4.32 14.75 -16.06
N ALA A 91 4.27 15.40 -14.89
CA ALA A 91 4.64 16.81 -14.78
C ALA A 91 6.09 17.03 -15.23
N SER A 92 7.03 16.16 -14.84
CA SER A 92 8.42 16.22 -15.29
C SER A 92 8.56 15.97 -16.80
N ALA A 93 7.93 14.92 -17.34
CA ALA A 93 8.04 14.58 -18.76
C ALA A 93 7.48 15.68 -19.69
N VAL A 94 6.40 16.33 -19.28
CA VAL A 94 5.69 17.33 -20.10
C VAL A 94 6.28 18.73 -19.94
N GLN A 95 6.71 19.12 -18.74
CA GLN A 95 7.01 20.52 -18.42
C GLN A 95 8.49 20.81 -18.17
N SER A 96 9.30 19.80 -17.84
CA SER A 96 10.75 20.00 -17.68
C SER A 96 11.45 20.08 -19.03
N GLU A 97 12.64 20.69 -19.03
CA GLU A 97 13.57 20.56 -20.15
C GLU A 97 13.87 19.08 -20.42
N LYS A 98 14.17 18.77 -21.68
CA LYS A 98 14.56 17.42 -22.10
C LYS A 98 15.73 16.92 -21.26
N ASN A 99 15.49 15.82 -20.55
CA ASN A 99 16.46 15.26 -19.60
C ASN A 99 16.40 13.73 -19.65
N ILE A 100 17.56 13.07 -19.56
CA ILE A 100 17.65 11.61 -19.49
C ILE A 100 17.09 11.05 -18.17
N LEU A 101 16.98 11.87 -17.13
CA LEU A 101 16.28 11.54 -15.88
C LEU A 101 14.78 11.32 -16.10
N TYR A 102 14.22 11.91 -17.16
CA TYR A 102 12.81 11.77 -17.54
C TYR A 102 12.74 11.36 -19.02
N PRO A 103 13.00 10.09 -19.36
CA PRO A 103 13.13 9.60 -20.73
C PRO A 103 11.98 10.03 -21.67
N ALA A 104 10.73 10.03 -21.18
CA ALA A 104 9.55 10.47 -21.91
C ALA A 104 9.60 11.93 -22.40
N SER A 105 10.45 12.79 -21.81
CA SER A 105 10.65 14.18 -22.27
C SER A 105 11.17 14.26 -23.70
N VAL A 106 11.79 13.20 -24.24
CA VAL A 106 12.22 13.15 -25.65
C VAL A 106 11.06 13.34 -26.63
N LEU A 107 9.84 13.01 -26.22
CA LEU A 107 8.64 13.15 -27.06
C LEU A 107 8.30 14.60 -27.38
N GLN A 108 8.88 15.58 -26.67
CA GLN A 108 8.80 17.00 -27.01
C GLN A 108 9.39 17.31 -28.39
N ASN A 109 10.23 16.43 -28.95
CA ASN A 109 10.75 16.54 -30.33
C ASN A 109 9.68 16.24 -31.39
N LEU A 110 8.58 15.58 -31.02
CA LEU A 110 7.55 15.13 -31.95
C LEU A 110 6.35 16.10 -31.90
N PRO A 111 6.08 16.90 -32.97
CA PRO A 111 4.94 17.82 -33.00
C PRO A 111 3.58 17.12 -32.83
N ASN A 112 3.51 15.83 -33.19
CA ASN A 112 2.31 15.02 -33.12
C ASN A 112 2.21 14.18 -31.84
N ALA A 113 3.13 14.31 -30.88
CA ALA A 113 3.04 13.59 -29.62
C ALA A 113 1.91 14.12 -28.74
N ARG A 114 1.18 13.23 -28.07
CA ARG A 114 0.03 13.58 -27.20
C ARG A 114 0.05 12.72 -25.93
N PHE A 115 -0.32 13.33 -24.81
CA PHE A 115 -0.54 12.65 -23.55
C PHE A 115 -2.05 12.64 -23.24
N TYR A 116 -2.63 11.47 -23.03
CA TYR A 116 -4.01 11.29 -22.59
C TYR A 116 -4.00 10.89 -21.12
N LEU A 117 -4.48 11.79 -20.28
CA LEU A 117 -4.28 11.76 -18.84
C LEU A 117 -5.61 11.77 -18.10
N THR A 118 -5.75 10.96 -17.06
CA THR A 118 -6.84 11.16 -16.10
C THR A 118 -6.62 12.43 -15.28
N GLN A 119 -7.64 12.90 -14.57
CA GLN A 119 -7.52 14.08 -13.70
C GLN A 119 -6.42 13.89 -12.64
N GLY A 120 -6.29 12.70 -12.07
CA GLY A 120 -5.24 12.33 -11.12
C GLY A 120 -3.84 12.46 -11.74
N ALA A 121 -3.59 11.85 -12.90
CA ALA A 121 -2.29 11.92 -13.58
C ALA A 121 -1.93 13.34 -14.06
N ALA A 122 -2.93 14.20 -14.28
CA ALA A 122 -2.74 15.59 -14.67
C ALA A 122 -2.63 16.57 -13.48
N LYS A 123 -2.77 16.10 -12.22
CA LYS A 123 -2.98 17.00 -11.07
C LYS A 123 -1.81 17.96 -10.80
N LEU A 124 -0.59 17.63 -11.23
CA LEU A 124 0.64 18.42 -11.01
C LEU A 124 1.06 19.24 -12.25
N LEU A 125 0.23 19.31 -13.29
CA LEU A 125 0.48 20.19 -14.43
C LEU A 125 0.18 21.64 -14.05
N THR A 126 1.21 22.49 -14.06
CA THR A 126 1.19 23.87 -13.56
C THR A 126 0.19 24.75 -14.32
N GLU A 127 0.21 24.74 -15.66
CA GLU A 127 -0.75 25.54 -16.44
C GLU A 127 -2.18 25.06 -16.24
N ARG A 128 -2.39 23.74 -16.09
CA ARG A 128 -3.72 23.19 -15.80
C ARG A 128 -4.23 23.68 -14.44
N GLN A 129 -3.41 23.59 -13.39
CA GLN A 129 -3.75 24.08 -12.06
C GLN A 129 -4.11 25.58 -12.09
N PHE A 130 -3.32 26.37 -12.82
CA PHE A 130 -3.58 27.80 -12.98
C PHE A 130 -4.92 28.08 -13.66
N HIS A 131 -5.22 27.38 -14.76
CA HIS A 131 -6.50 27.54 -15.44
C HIS A 131 -7.69 27.06 -14.59
N LEU A 132 -7.53 25.99 -13.81
CA LEU A 132 -8.57 25.54 -12.89
C LEU A 132 -8.89 26.62 -11.85
N LEU A 133 -7.88 27.16 -11.17
CA LEU A 133 -8.04 28.23 -10.18
C LEU A 133 -8.63 29.51 -10.80
N LYS A 134 -8.10 29.91 -11.96
CA LYS A 134 -8.56 31.10 -12.70
C LYS A 134 -10.04 31.01 -13.09
N ASN A 135 -10.54 29.82 -13.40
CA ASN A 135 -11.91 29.60 -13.81
C ASN A 135 -12.90 29.50 -12.64
N LEU A 136 -12.43 29.46 -11.39
CA LEU A 136 -13.30 29.54 -10.22
C LEU A 136 -13.85 30.96 -10.07
N GLU A 137 -15.10 31.08 -9.62
CA GLU A 137 -15.67 32.37 -9.22
C GLU A 137 -14.98 32.88 -7.94
N ARG A 138 -14.80 31.99 -6.96
CA ARG A 138 -14.12 32.23 -5.70
C ARG A 138 -13.35 30.96 -5.29
N ALA A 139 -12.10 31.13 -4.83
CA ALA A 139 -11.29 30.02 -4.34
C ALA A 139 -11.72 29.62 -2.91
N SER A 140 -11.74 28.33 -2.60
CA SER A 140 -12.08 27.83 -1.26
C SER A 140 -10.92 27.97 -0.27
N ASP A 141 -11.16 27.66 1.01
CA ASP A 141 -10.10 27.62 2.02
C ASP A 141 -9.12 26.48 1.78
N GLU A 142 -9.57 25.36 1.23
CA GLU A 142 -8.72 24.24 0.80
C GLU A 142 -7.82 24.64 -0.38
N ASP A 143 -8.34 25.39 -1.36
CA ASP A 143 -7.55 25.94 -2.45
C ASP A 143 -6.47 26.89 -1.93
N ALA A 144 -6.84 27.79 -1.01
CA ALA A 144 -5.92 28.73 -0.39
C ALA A 144 -4.85 28.00 0.43
N GLU A 145 -5.24 27.01 1.24
CA GLU A 145 -4.31 26.20 2.03
C GLU A 145 -3.30 25.49 1.14
N LYS A 146 -3.75 24.88 0.04
CA LYS A 146 -2.85 24.22 -0.92
C LYS A 146 -1.83 25.18 -1.49
N VAL A 147 -2.28 26.28 -2.09
CA VAL A 147 -1.43 27.25 -2.78
C VAL A 147 -0.43 27.91 -1.82
N ILE A 148 -0.87 28.25 -0.60
CA ILE A 148 -0.02 28.95 0.37
C ILE A 148 1.00 28.01 1.01
N VAL A 149 0.64 26.75 1.28
CA VAL A 149 1.60 25.74 1.74
C VAL A 149 2.67 25.49 0.68
N ASP A 150 2.28 25.34 -0.58
CA ASP A 150 3.21 25.19 -1.71
C ASP A 150 4.12 26.41 -1.85
N LEU A 151 3.57 27.63 -1.73
CA LEU A 151 4.34 28.87 -1.78
C LEU A 151 5.38 28.93 -0.64
N ALA A 152 4.97 28.63 0.59
CA ALA A 152 5.87 28.60 1.75
C ALA A 152 7.03 27.61 1.53
N PHE A 153 6.72 26.42 1.01
CA PHE A 153 7.73 25.41 0.68
C PHE A 153 8.70 25.90 -0.42
N LYS A 154 8.19 26.43 -1.54
CA LYS A 154 9.00 26.97 -2.64
C LYS A 154 9.93 28.10 -2.18
N LYS A 155 9.44 28.97 -1.30
CA LYS A 155 10.21 30.11 -0.75
C LYS A 155 11.11 29.73 0.42
N ARG A 156 10.95 28.52 0.98
CA ARG A 156 11.62 28.06 2.21
C ARG A 156 11.40 29.03 3.38
N LYS A 157 10.17 29.51 3.53
CA LYS A 157 9.75 30.45 4.57
C LYS A 157 8.65 29.82 5.44
N ARG A 158 8.56 30.24 6.71
CA ARG A 158 7.37 29.92 7.51
C ARG A 158 6.18 30.66 6.91
N LEU A 159 4.97 30.14 7.10
CA LEU A 159 3.73 30.76 6.61
C LEU A 159 3.61 32.24 7.02
N ILE A 160 4.00 32.55 8.26
CA ILE A 160 3.96 33.91 8.83
C ILE A 160 5.12 34.82 8.39
N ASP A 161 6.14 34.27 7.72
CA ASP A 161 7.27 35.04 7.18
C ASP A 161 7.10 35.32 5.68
N LEU A 162 6.04 34.81 5.06
CA LEU A 162 5.68 35.16 3.69
C LEU A 162 5.42 36.66 3.61
N GLU A 163 5.80 37.27 2.50
CA GLU A 163 5.57 38.69 2.24
C GLU A 163 4.72 38.85 0.98
N GLN A 164 4.08 40.00 0.78
CA GLN A 164 3.28 40.29 -0.41
C GLN A 164 4.03 39.97 -1.73
N LYS A 165 5.33 40.31 -1.77
CA LYS A 165 6.18 40.07 -2.94
C LYS A 165 6.32 38.58 -3.29
N ASP A 166 6.20 37.69 -2.30
CA ASP A 166 6.27 36.25 -2.54
C ASP A 166 5.02 35.76 -3.27
N PHE A 167 3.84 36.24 -2.87
CA PHE A 167 2.57 35.93 -3.52
C PHE A 167 2.53 36.47 -4.95
N LEU A 168 2.91 37.74 -5.15
CA LEU A 168 2.89 38.37 -6.47
C LEU A 168 3.91 37.77 -7.44
N ALA A 169 4.99 37.17 -6.93
CA ALA A 169 6.01 36.51 -7.75
C ALA A 169 5.63 35.08 -8.18
N ASP A 170 4.63 34.44 -7.56
CA ASP A 170 4.13 33.12 -7.95
C ASP A 170 2.77 33.28 -8.65
N ARG A 171 2.65 32.77 -9.89
CA ARG A 171 1.45 32.95 -10.72
C ARG A 171 0.17 32.38 -10.07
N LEU A 172 0.27 31.24 -9.37
CA LEU A 172 -0.88 30.63 -8.70
C LEU A 172 -1.26 31.42 -7.45
N ALA A 173 -0.28 31.84 -6.66
CA ALA A 173 -0.53 32.64 -5.46
C ALA A 173 -1.08 34.03 -5.79
N ALA A 174 -0.59 34.67 -6.85
CA ALA A 174 -1.13 35.93 -7.35
C ALA A 174 -2.58 35.78 -7.80
N GLU A 175 -2.90 34.71 -8.53
CA GLU A 175 -4.29 34.43 -8.94
C GLU A 175 -5.18 34.13 -7.74
N LEU A 176 -4.69 33.41 -6.73
CA LEU A 176 -5.44 33.19 -5.49
C LEU A 176 -5.86 34.51 -4.84
N LEU A 177 -4.97 35.51 -4.79
CA LEU A 177 -5.31 36.83 -4.24
C LEU A 177 -6.40 37.56 -5.04
N ASN A 178 -6.52 37.29 -6.35
CA ASN A 178 -7.63 37.81 -7.16
C ASN A 178 -8.95 37.07 -6.90
N LYS A 179 -8.89 35.84 -6.38
CA LYS A 179 -10.03 34.97 -6.10
C LYS A 179 -10.49 34.98 -4.65
N ARG A 180 -9.85 35.80 -3.81
CA ARG A 180 -10.11 35.93 -2.38
C ARG A 180 -10.25 37.41 -2.02
N SER A 181 -11.08 37.72 -1.04
CA SER A 181 -11.28 39.09 -0.57
C SER A 181 -10.33 39.45 0.57
N GLU A 182 -9.82 38.44 1.26
CA GLU A 182 -8.92 38.53 2.40
C GLU A 182 -7.53 39.01 1.97
N SER A 183 -6.82 39.70 2.87
CA SER A 183 -5.43 40.09 2.60
C SER A 183 -4.50 38.86 2.57
N TRP A 184 -3.32 38.99 1.95
CA TRP A 184 -2.33 37.91 1.95
C TRP A 184 -1.89 37.53 3.38
N GLN A 185 -1.86 38.50 4.31
CA GLN A 185 -1.57 38.26 5.73
C GLN A 185 -2.66 37.41 6.38
N ASP A 186 -3.92 37.79 6.16
CA ASP A 186 -5.08 37.10 6.76
C ASP A 186 -5.17 35.66 6.25
N LEU A 187 -4.94 35.45 4.95
CA LEU A 187 -4.89 34.11 4.36
C LEU A 187 -3.75 33.26 4.94
N ALA A 188 -2.54 33.82 5.05
CA ALA A 188 -1.41 33.10 5.63
C ALA A 188 -1.65 32.73 7.11
N GLN A 189 -2.28 33.64 7.87
CA GLN A 189 -2.64 33.41 9.27
C GLN A 189 -3.77 32.38 9.42
N MET A 190 -4.77 32.40 8.53
CA MET A 190 -5.84 31.41 8.46
C MET A 190 -5.24 30.02 8.24
N VAL A 191 -4.39 29.85 7.22
CA VAL A 191 -3.74 28.58 6.90
C VAL A 191 -2.91 28.08 8.09
N ARG A 192 -2.14 28.96 8.75
CA ARG A 192 -1.41 28.60 9.97
C ARG A 192 -2.35 28.08 11.06
N THR A 193 -3.46 28.79 11.30
CA THR A 193 -4.45 28.40 12.32
C THR A 193 -5.06 27.03 12.02
N HIS A 194 -5.41 26.78 10.75
CA HIS A 194 -5.94 25.49 10.31
C HIS A 194 -4.94 24.35 10.55
N LEU A 195 -3.68 24.53 10.15
CA LEU A 195 -2.65 23.50 10.36
C LEU A 195 -2.41 23.20 11.84
N ILE A 196 -2.40 24.22 12.71
CA ILE A 196 -2.30 24.01 14.16
C ILE A 196 -3.49 23.22 14.69
N ALA A 197 -4.72 23.60 14.32
CA ALA A 197 -5.93 22.90 14.75
C ALA A 197 -5.92 21.43 14.29
N LYS A 198 -5.43 21.14 13.08
CA LYS A 198 -5.27 19.76 12.57
C LYS A 198 -4.25 18.94 13.39
N ILE A 199 -3.16 19.56 13.87
CA ILE A 199 -2.17 18.93 14.76
C ILE A 199 -2.75 18.69 16.15
N GLU A 200 -3.41 19.70 16.73
CA GLU A 200 -4.05 19.58 18.05
C GLU A 200 -5.09 18.47 18.05
N LYS A 201 -5.89 18.37 16.98
CA LYS A 201 -6.86 17.29 16.79
C LYS A 201 -6.22 15.90 16.76
N GLY A 202 -5.06 15.72 16.10
CA GLY A 202 -4.36 14.44 16.08
C GLY A 202 -3.58 14.12 17.35
N ALA A 203 -3.37 15.11 18.23
CA ALA A 203 -2.78 14.91 19.55
C ALA A 203 -3.79 14.39 20.58
N GLN A 204 -5.10 14.55 20.33
CA GLN A 204 -6.17 14.10 21.22
C GLN A 204 -6.37 12.58 21.18
N THR A 205 -6.80 12.03 22.31
CA THR A 205 -7.20 10.62 22.46
C THR A 205 -8.71 10.58 22.71
N LEU A 206 -9.44 9.82 21.89
CA LEU A 206 -10.85 9.53 22.18
C LEU A 206 -10.98 8.52 23.33
N ASN A 207 -12.13 8.52 24.00
CA ASN A 207 -12.50 7.59 25.06
C ASN A 207 -13.88 6.97 24.77
N HIS A 208 -14.19 5.87 25.45
CA HIS A 208 -15.43 5.10 25.28
C HIS A 208 -15.80 4.82 23.81
N THR A 209 -14.78 4.66 22.97
CA THR A 209 -14.93 4.56 21.52
C THR A 209 -14.59 3.15 21.06
N ARG A 210 -15.45 2.60 20.20
CA ARG A 210 -15.20 1.31 19.56
C ARG A 210 -14.70 1.47 18.13
N PHE A 211 -13.50 0.97 17.90
CA PHE A 211 -12.82 1.06 16.61
C PHE A 211 -12.93 -0.25 15.84
N LEU A 212 -13.30 -0.15 14.56
CA LEU A 212 -13.02 -1.16 13.56
C LEU A 212 -11.96 -0.60 12.61
N HIS A 213 -10.71 -0.95 12.87
CA HIS A 213 -9.61 -0.64 11.98
C HIS A 213 -9.65 -1.60 10.80
N THR A 214 -9.71 -1.09 9.57
CA THR A 214 -9.69 -1.93 8.37
C THR A 214 -8.48 -1.63 7.49
N GLU A 215 -7.93 -2.69 6.89
CA GLU A 215 -6.79 -2.65 5.98
C GLU A 215 -6.94 -3.59 4.78
N PRO A 216 -6.62 -3.13 3.55
CA PRO A 216 -6.64 -4.01 2.38
C PRO A 216 -5.75 -5.24 2.55
N HIS A 217 -4.50 -5.05 2.98
CA HIS A 217 -3.51 -6.07 3.29
C HIS A 217 -3.04 -5.94 4.73
N HIS A 218 -2.43 -7.00 5.25
CA HIS A 218 -2.15 -7.22 6.67
C HIS A 218 -1.18 -6.21 7.33
N ASP A 219 -0.51 -5.40 6.52
CA ASP A 219 0.52 -4.43 6.90
C ASP A 219 0.11 -2.97 6.65
N ASP A 220 -1.05 -2.70 6.05
CA ASP A 220 -1.40 -1.32 5.65
C ASP A 220 -1.74 -0.41 6.83
N ILE A 221 -2.38 -0.90 7.91
CA ILE A 221 -2.58 -0.09 9.13
C ILE A 221 -1.22 0.23 9.74
N MET A 222 -0.34 -0.77 9.80
CA MET A 222 1.00 -0.63 10.36
C MET A 222 1.77 0.48 9.65
N LEU A 223 1.83 0.41 8.32
CA LEU A 223 2.60 1.31 7.48
C LEU A 223 1.91 2.68 7.29
N GLY A 224 0.57 2.73 7.37
CA GLY A 224 -0.19 3.94 7.10
C GLY A 224 -0.37 4.87 8.30
N TYR A 225 -0.86 4.37 9.45
CA TYR A 225 -1.28 5.26 10.56
C TYR A 225 -1.22 4.64 11.96
N LEU A 226 -0.46 3.57 12.17
CA LEU A 226 -0.26 2.92 13.48
C LEU A 226 0.02 3.86 14.66
N PRO A 227 0.81 4.96 14.54
CA PRO A 227 0.98 5.90 15.64
C PRO A 227 -0.33 6.46 16.21
N TYR A 228 -1.36 6.62 15.37
CA TYR A 228 -2.66 7.11 15.80
C TYR A 228 -3.48 6.01 16.48
N VAL A 229 -3.38 4.76 16.01
CA VAL A 229 -3.97 3.60 16.68
C VAL A 229 -3.40 3.48 18.09
N VAL A 230 -2.07 3.46 18.23
CA VAL A 230 -1.38 3.31 19.52
C VAL A 230 -1.74 4.44 20.49
N ARG A 231 -1.99 5.67 20.00
CA ARG A 231 -2.47 6.78 20.82
C ARG A 231 -3.83 6.49 21.47
N HIS A 232 -4.72 5.79 20.77
CA HIS A 232 -6.07 5.46 21.23
C HIS A 232 -6.11 4.21 22.10
N VAL A 233 -5.22 3.24 21.85
CA VAL A 233 -5.05 2.02 22.66
C VAL A 233 -4.68 2.34 24.12
N ARG A 234 -4.09 3.51 24.40
CA ARG A 234 -3.71 3.94 25.76
C ARG A 234 -4.89 4.19 26.69
N ASP A 235 -6.08 4.46 26.15
CA ASP A 235 -7.28 4.62 26.97
C ASP A 235 -8.04 3.30 27.03
N ALA A 236 -8.06 2.69 28.22
CA ALA A 236 -8.66 1.39 28.46
C ALA A 236 -10.20 1.37 28.29
N SER A 237 -10.85 2.53 28.19
CA SER A 237 -12.28 2.61 27.87
C SER A 237 -12.59 2.35 26.39
N ASN A 238 -11.57 2.37 25.52
CA ASN A 238 -11.71 2.07 24.11
C ASN A 238 -11.66 0.57 23.85
N THR A 239 -12.31 0.15 22.75
CA THR A 239 -12.23 -1.23 22.25
C THR A 239 -11.77 -1.22 20.81
N HIS A 240 -10.87 -2.14 20.47
CA HIS A 240 -10.23 -2.18 19.15
C HIS A 240 -10.44 -3.54 18.48
N PHE A 241 -10.81 -3.48 17.20
CA PHE A 241 -10.87 -4.61 16.30
C PHE A 241 -10.10 -4.26 15.03
N PHE A 242 -9.37 -5.23 14.49
CA PHE A 242 -8.52 -5.07 13.32
C PHE A 242 -8.99 -6.04 12.24
N ALA A 243 -9.29 -5.55 11.05
CA ALA A 243 -9.83 -6.35 9.97
C ALA A 243 -8.97 -6.24 8.71
N CYS A 244 -8.32 -7.34 8.34
CA CYS A 244 -7.62 -7.51 7.08
C CYS A 244 -8.64 -7.99 6.03
N LEU A 245 -8.79 -7.24 4.94
CA LEU A 245 -9.81 -7.54 3.95
C LEU A 245 -9.38 -8.61 2.95
N THR A 246 -8.12 -8.65 2.53
CA THR A 246 -7.64 -9.63 1.54
C THR A 246 -6.77 -10.72 2.16
N GLY A 247 -6.52 -11.80 1.39
CA GLY A 247 -5.64 -12.87 1.83
C GLY A 247 -4.15 -12.51 1.77
N GLY A 248 -3.74 -11.50 0.99
CA GLY A 248 -2.34 -11.06 0.91
C GLY A 248 -1.32 -12.13 0.46
N PHE A 249 -1.80 -13.25 -0.10
CA PHE A 249 -0.98 -14.44 -0.38
C PHE A 249 0.05 -14.23 -1.49
N THR A 250 -0.17 -13.25 -2.38
CA THR A 250 0.78 -12.96 -3.47
C THR A 250 2.13 -12.48 -2.96
N ALA A 251 2.16 -11.93 -1.73
CA ALA A 251 3.37 -11.42 -1.09
C ALA A 251 4.18 -12.49 -0.36
N VAL A 252 3.71 -13.74 -0.33
CA VAL A 252 4.37 -14.85 0.38
C VAL A 252 5.19 -15.70 -0.59
N THR A 253 6.51 -15.68 -0.40
CA THR A 253 7.44 -16.42 -1.26
C THR A 253 7.46 -17.91 -0.94
N ASN A 254 7.85 -18.72 -1.92
CA ASN A 254 8.04 -20.17 -1.71
C ASN A 254 9.13 -20.44 -0.66
N GLN A 255 10.21 -19.65 -0.67
CA GLN A 255 11.31 -19.76 0.30
C GLN A 255 10.83 -19.52 1.74
N TYR A 256 9.94 -18.54 1.93
CA TYR A 256 9.34 -18.29 3.23
C TYR A 256 8.55 -19.51 3.73
N MET A 257 7.71 -20.07 2.86
CA MET A 257 6.93 -21.28 3.18
C MET A 257 7.82 -22.48 3.50
N LEU A 258 8.89 -22.71 2.73
CA LEU A 258 9.88 -23.77 3.00
C LEU A 258 10.51 -23.61 4.39
N GLY A 259 10.86 -22.39 4.77
CA GLY A 259 11.36 -22.10 6.12
C GLY A 259 10.37 -22.46 7.22
N HIS A 260 9.06 -22.26 7.01
CA HIS A 260 8.03 -22.67 7.97
C HIS A 260 7.93 -24.20 8.07
N MET A 261 7.96 -24.92 6.94
CA MET A 261 7.92 -26.39 6.94
C MET A 261 9.14 -26.98 7.67
N GLN A 262 10.33 -26.43 7.41
CA GLN A 262 11.56 -26.84 8.09
C GLN A 262 11.49 -26.63 9.61
N ARG A 263 10.86 -25.54 10.07
CA ARG A 263 10.64 -25.30 11.50
C ARG A 263 9.69 -26.34 12.08
N LEU A 264 8.58 -26.64 11.42
CA LEU A 264 7.63 -27.66 11.88
C LEU A 264 8.30 -29.03 12.04
N TYR A 265 9.17 -29.44 11.11
CA TYR A 265 9.90 -30.71 11.21
C TYR A 265 10.79 -30.82 12.45
N LYS A 266 11.27 -29.71 13.02
CA LYS A 266 12.04 -29.73 14.26
C LYS A 266 11.21 -30.17 15.47
N PHE A 267 9.88 -30.00 15.42
CA PHE A 267 9.00 -30.18 16.57
C PHE A 267 7.93 -31.25 16.39
N ILE A 268 7.50 -31.57 15.17
CA ILE A 268 6.31 -32.42 14.93
C ILE A 268 6.42 -33.83 15.54
N ASP A 269 7.63 -34.40 15.62
CA ASP A 269 7.89 -35.72 16.20
C ASP A 269 8.20 -35.69 17.72
N THR A 270 8.15 -34.51 18.35
CA THR A 270 8.51 -34.37 19.76
C THR A 270 7.37 -34.82 20.68
N ALA A 271 7.73 -35.34 21.86
CA ALA A 271 6.76 -35.70 22.89
C ALA A 271 5.90 -34.51 23.34
N GLU A 272 6.43 -33.29 23.26
CA GLU A 272 5.69 -32.07 23.58
C GLU A 272 4.54 -31.84 22.60
N PHE A 273 4.79 -31.90 21.28
CA PHE A 273 3.74 -31.72 20.27
C PHE A 273 2.70 -32.84 20.30
N ALA A 274 3.14 -34.07 20.56
CA ALA A 274 2.22 -35.19 20.81
C ALA A 274 1.31 -34.92 22.02
N GLY A 275 1.86 -34.36 23.10
CA GLY A 275 1.10 -33.96 24.28
C GLY A 275 0.11 -32.82 24.01
N LEU A 276 0.53 -31.79 23.26
CA LEU A 276 -0.34 -30.67 22.85
C LEU A 276 -1.51 -31.18 21.98
N MET A 277 -1.25 -32.09 21.05
CA MET A 277 -2.29 -32.69 20.23
C MET A 277 -3.30 -33.47 21.08
N GLN A 278 -2.83 -34.30 22.02
CA GLN A 278 -3.69 -35.08 22.91
C GLN A 278 -4.53 -34.21 23.86
N SER A 279 -4.06 -33.01 24.20
CA SER A 279 -4.76 -32.11 25.11
C SER A 279 -5.83 -31.23 24.43
N GLY A 280 -6.05 -31.37 23.12
CA GLY A 280 -6.93 -30.47 22.36
C GLY A 280 -6.36 -29.05 22.20
N TYR A 281 -5.03 -28.89 22.27
CA TYR A 281 -4.41 -27.56 22.11
C TYR A 281 -4.67 -26.96 20.72
N PHE A 282 -4.74 -27.82 19.70
CA PHE A 282 -4.90 -27.44 18.30
C PHE A 282 -6.35 -27.38 17.83
N ASP A 283 -7.32 -27.63 18.71
CA ASP A 283 -8.76 -27.58 18.38
C ASP A 283 -9.15 -26.18 17.87
N GLU A 284 -10.10 -26.13 16.93
CA GLU A 284 -10.47 -24.90 16.22
C GLU A 284 -11.04 -23.83 17.15
N ASP A 285 -11.78 -24.23 18.17
CA ASP A 285 -12.43 -23.37 19.17
C ASP A 285 -11.50 -23.00 20.34
N ASN A 286 -10.27 -23.55 20.39
CA ASN A 286 -9.30 -23.24 21.43
C ASN A 286 -8.58 -21.91 21.20
N GLU A 287 -9.28 -20.81 21.47
CA GLU A 287 -8.74 -19.44 21.37
C GLU A 287 -7.50 -19.25 22.25
N THR A 288 -7.44 -19.90 23.41
CA THR A 288 -6.29 -19.81 24.33
C THR A 288 -5.04 -20.43 23.69
N GLY A 289 -5.17 -21.58 23.04
CA GLY A 289 -4.09 -22.21 22.27
C GLY A 289 -3.64 -21.33 21.12
N ARG A 290 -4.58 -20.75 20.36
CA ARG A 290 -4.27 -19.83 19.26
C ARG A 290 -3.47 -18.59 19.73
N ASN A 291 -3.89 -17.96 20.83
CA ASN A 291 -3.16 -16.85 21.44
C ASN A 291 -1.78 -17.27 21.96
N ARG A 292 -1.68 -18.48 22.53
CA ARG A 292 -0.42 -19.02 23.03
C ARG A 292 0.60 -19.25 21.92
N ASP A 293 0.17 -19.57 20.70
CA ASP A 293 1.07 -19.63 19.53
C ASP A 293 1.78 -18.28 19.37
N VAL A 294 1.01 -17.18 19.33
CA VAL A 294 1.52 -15.79 19.18
C VAL A 294 2.47 -15.44 20.32
N TRP A 295 2.04 -15.65 21.56
CA TRP A 295 2.86 -15.29 22.71
C TRP A 295 4.14 -16.10 22.78
N ARG A 296 4.11 -17.39 22.42
CA ARG A 296 5.33 -18.20 22.35
C ARG A 296 6.32 -17.61 21.35
N TYR A 297 5.85 -17.19 20.18
CA TYR A 297 6.70 -16.50 19.21
C TYR A 297 7.27 -15.19 19.77
N LEU A 298 6.43 -14.34 20.36
CA LEU A 298 6.84 -13.05 20.92
C LEU A 298 7.75 -13.16 22.14
N ASP A 299 7.59 -14.19 22.99
CA ASP A 299 8.53 -14.53 24.07
C ASP A 299 9.92 -14.83 23.47
N GLY A 300 9.96 -15.50 22.33
CA GLY A 300 11.18 -15.78 21.57
C GLY A 300 11.81 -14.50 21.00
N VAL A 301 11.00 -13.56 20.50
CA VAL A 301 11.47 -12.23 20.07
C VAL A 301 12.07 -11.48 21.27
N ALA A 302 11.36 -11.39 22.39
CA ALA A 302 11.79 -10.67 23.59
C ALA A 302 13.06 -11.26 24.22
N SER A 303 13.21 -12.59 24.17
CA SER A 303 14.38 -13.31 24.69
C SER A 303 15.51 -13.53 23.66
N ALA A 304 15.35 -13.01 22.43
CA ALA A 304 16.26 -13.26 21.30
C ALA A 304 16.56 -14.76 21.07
N SER A 305 15.54 -15.62 21.26
CA SER A 305 15.65 -17.07 21.14
C SER A 305 14.98 -17.58 19.86
N GLU A 306 15.81 -17.96 18.87
CA GLU A 306 15.33 -18.54 17.61
C GLU A 306 14.59 -19.86 17.82
N VAL A 307 14.97 -20.67 18.81
CA VAL A 307 14.28 -21.94 19.11
C VAL A 307 12.84 -21.69 19.55
N VAL A 308 12.63 -20.67 20.41
CA VAL A 308 11.30 -20.33 20.93
C VAL A 308 10.43 -19.68 19.83
N LYS A 309 11.03 -18.85 18.96
CA LYS A 309 10.37 -18.33 17.75
C LYS A 309 9.96 -19.45 16.80
N ASP A 310 10.87 -20.40 16.53
CA ASP A 310 10.61 -21.53 15.66
C ASP A 310 9.48 -22.41 16.20
N GLU A 311 9.40 -22.61 17.52
CA GLU A 311 8.32 -23.36 18.15
C GLU A 311 6.95 -22.68 18.00
N GLY A 312 6.85 -21.38 18.30
CA GLY A 312 5.61 -20.62 18.09
C GLY A 312 5.15 -20.65 16.63
N THR A 313 6.12 -20.52 15.70
CA THR A 313 5.89 -20.64 14.25
C THR A 313 5.39 -22.03 13.87
N ALA A 314 6.01 -23.09 14.41
CA ALA A 314 5.63 -24.48 14.15
C ALA A 314 4.24 -24.81 14.68
N ARG A 315 3.89 -24.36 15.91
CA ARG A 315 2.55 -24.54 16.49
C ARG A 315 1.50 -23.89 15.59
N ARG A 316 1.74 -22.66 15.12
CA ARG A 316 0.81 -22.00 14.22
C ARG A 316 0.70 -22.70 12.88
N LEU A 317 1.82 -23.08 12.25
CA LEU A 317 1.78 -23.79 10.99
C LEU A 317 0.98 -25.09 11.12
N LEU A 318 1.21 -25.87 12.18
CA LEU A 318 0.47 -27.10 12.42
C LEU A 318 -1.04 -26.84 12.55
N ARG A 319 -1.45 -25.82 13.32
CA ARG A 319 -2.86 -25.39 13.41
C ARG A 319 -3.43 -25.04 12.03
N ASN A 320 -2.66 -24.32 11.21
CA ASN A 320 -3.09 -23.96 9.87
C ASN A 320 -3.25 -25.19 8.96
N LEU A 321 -2.36 -26.18 9.06
CA LEU A 321 -2.46 -27.43 8.30
C LEU A 321 -3.66 -28.28 8.73
N ILE A 322 -3.93 -28.38 10.03
CA ILE A 322 -5.13 -29.07 10.56
C ILE A 322 -6.39 -28.44 9.97
N GLN A 323 -6.52 -27.12 10.07
CA GLN A 323 -7.68 -26.40 9.54
C GLN A 323 -7.80 -26.50 8.01
N LEU A 324 -6.68 -26.50 7.29
CA LEU A 324 -6.69 -26.51 5.82
C LEU A 324 -7.08 -27.89 5.26
N PHE A 325 -6.64 -28.96 5.91
CA PHE A 325 -6.81 -30.33 5.41
C PHE A 325 -7.84 -31.15 6.18
N ASP A 326 -8.42 -30.61 7.25
CA ASP A 326 -9.32 -31.34 8.17
C ASP A 326 -8.70 -32.66 8.64
N GLU A 327 -7.43 -32.58 9.07
CA GLU A 327 -6.61 -33.74 9.44
C GLU A 327 -6.01 -33.55 10.84
N HIS A 328 -6.15 -34.56 11.69
CA HIS A 328 -5.74 -34.53 13.09
C HIS A 328 -4.64 -35.55 13.43
N ASP A 329 -4.34 -36.49 12.52
CA ASP A 329 -3.23 -37.41 12.68
C ASP A 329 -1.89 -36.74 12.34
N LEU A 330 -0.95 -36.74 13.30
CA LEU A 330 0.35 -36.10 13.16
C LEU A 330 1.20 -36.72 12.04
N ASN A 331 1.08 -38.03 11.77
CA ASN A 331 1.85 -38.66 10.69
C ASN A 331 1.30 -38.25 9.32
N ASN A 332 -0.02 -38.17 9.17
CA ASN A 332 -0.64 -37.66 7.96
C ASN A 332 -0.28 -36.19 7.73
N LEU A 333 -0.34 -35.33 8.75
CA LEU A 333 0.09 -33.93 8.67
C LEU A 333 1.57 -33.81 8.29
N LYS A 334 2.42 -34.70 8.79
CA LYS A 334 3.84 -34.79 8.39
C LYS A 334 4.02 -35.15 6.91
N HIS A 335 3.21 -36.09 6.40
CA HIS A 335 3.21 -36.42 4.97
C HIS A 335 2.72 -35.24 4.12
N ARG A 336 1.64 -34.55 4.53
CA ARG A 336 1.17 -33.33 3.88
C ARG A 336 2.23 -32.23 3.86
N THR A 337 2.98 -32.08 4.95
CA THR A 337 4.11 -31.15 5.05
C THR A 337 5.18 -31.48 4.01
N ALA A 338 5.45 -32.76 3.76
CA ALA A 338 6.44 -33.20 2.77
C ALA A 338 5.96 -32.92 1.33
N GLU A 339 4.68 -33.15 1.05
CA GLU A 339 4.06 -32.82 -0.24
C GLU A 339 4.16 -31.31 -0.52
N LEU A 340 3.84 -30.47 0.48
CA LEU A 340 3.95 -29.02 0.39
C LEU A 340 5.39 -28.55 0.21
N GLN A 341 6.35 -29.17 0.90
CA GLN A 341 7.76 -28.85 0.73
C GLN A 341 8.20 -29.12 -0.72
N HIS A 342 7.87 -30.29 -1.27
CA HIS A 342 8.16 -30.62 -2.65
C HIS A 342 7.51 -29.64 -3.64
N TYR A 343 6.27 -29.22 -3.37
CA TYR A 343 5.59 -28.18 -4.15
C TYR A 343 6.41 -26.88 -4.17
N PHE A 344 6.75 -26.32 -3.00
CA PHE A 344 7.44 -25.03 -2.93
C PHE A 344 8.89 -25.07 -3.47
N GLU A 345 9.57 -26.22 -3.42
CA GLU A 345 10.89 -26.41 -4.01
C GLU A 345 10.86 -26.45 -5.55
N THR A 346 9.80 -27.02 -6.13
CA THR A 346 9.74 -27.30 -7.57
C THR A 346 8.96 -26.25 -8.37
N GLN A 347 8.05 -25.52 -7.73
CA GLN A 347 7.24 -24.54 -8.45
C GLN A 347 8.02 -23.27 -8.79
N TYR A 348 7.85 -22.84 -10.03
CA TYR A 348 8.37 -21.58 -10.53
C TYR A 348 7.76 -20.38 -9.77
N PRO A 349 8.58 -19.47 -9.23
CA PRO A 349 8.09 -18.22 -8.64
C PRO A 349 7.24 -17.44 -9.65
N GLY A 350 6.00 -17.08 -9.32
CA GLY A 350 5.09 -16.37 -10.22
C GLY A 350 4.13 -17.24 -11.03
N LYS A 351 4.19 -18.58 -10.91
CA LYS A 351 3.09 -19.44 -11.36
C LYS A 351 1.88 -19.20 -10.43
N LYS A 352 0.66 -19.16 -11.01
CA LYS A 352 -0.57 -19.11 -10.22
C LYS A 352 -0.66 -20.35 -9.32
N ASP A 353 -0.67 -20.10 -8.01
CA ASP A 353 -0.82 -21.14 -6.99
C ASP A 353 -2.24 -21.73 -7.02
N PRO A 354 -2.43 -23.03 -6.78
CA PRO A 354 -3.75 -23.61 -6.49
C PRO A 354 -4.40 -22.96 -5.26
N ASP A 355 -5.73 -22.99 -5.18
CA ASP A 355 -6.48 -22.28 -4.14
C ASP A 355 -6.08 -22.67 -2.71
N PHE A 356 -5.79 -23.94 -2.44
CA PHE A 356 -5.34 -24.38 -1.10
C PHE A 356 -3.94 -23.84 -0.75
N ILE A 357 -3.07 -23.62 -1.74
CA ILE A 357 -1.76 -22.99 -1.55
C ILE A 357 -1.92 -21.48 -1.32
N GLN A 358 -2.78 -20.82 -2.10
CA GLN A 358 -3.13 -19.41 -1.87
C GLN A 358 -3.68 -19.22 -0.44
N ARG A 359 -4.56 -20.13 -0.02
CA ARG A 359 -5.14 -20.15 1.33
C ARG A 359 -4.06 -20.32 2.40
N LEU A 360 -3.17 -21.29 2.26
CA LEU A 360 -2.08 -21.53 3.21
C LEU A 360 -1.14 -20.32 3.33
N LYS A 361 -0.74 -19.73 2.18
CA LYS A 361 0.06 -18.50 2.16
C LYS A 361 -0.67 -17.35 2.83
N GLY A 362 -1.97 -17.20 2.60
CA GLY A 362 -2.80 -16.22 3.29
C GLY A 362 -2.82 -16.43 4.81
N MET A 363 -3.01 -17.67 5.27
CA MET A 363 -2.96 -18.03 6.70
C MET A 363 -1.63 -17.70 7.36
N CYS A 364 -0.53 -17.67 6.60
CA CYS A 364 0.75 -17.17 7.11
C CYS A 364 0.75 -15.65 7.29
N ARG A 365 0.15 -14.87 6.39
CA ARG A 365 -0.01 -13.41 6.55
C ARG A 365 -0.94 -13.06 7.71
N GLU A 366 -1.98 -13.85 7.90
CA GLU A 366 -2.92 -13.73 9.03
C GLU A 366 -2.21 -13.91 10.36
N TRP A 367 -1.32 -14.90 10.43
CA TRP A 367 -0.45 -15.12 11.58
C TRP A 367 0.49 -13.94 11.85
N GLU A 368 1.07 -13.33 10.82
CA GLU A 368 1.93 -12.14 10.97
C GLU A 368 1.15 -10.94 11.54
N ALA A 369 -0.06 -10.68 11.05
CA ALA A 369 -0.93 -9.66 11.61
C ALA A 369 -1.30 -9.95 13.08
N GLU A 370 -1.59 -11.21 13.41
CA GLU A 370 -1.85 -11.60 14.80
C GLU A 370 -0.61 -11.40 15.69
N CYS A 371 0.60 -11.64 15.18
CA CYS A 371 1.84 -11.33 15.88
C CYS A 371 2.03 -9.83 16.09
N LEU A 372 1.72 -8.99 15.07
CA LEU A 372 1.73 -7.54 15.22
C LEU A 372 0.78 -7.10 16.33
N TRP A 373 -0.48 -7.52 16.28
CA TRP A 373 -1.47 -7.06 17.25
C TRP A 373 -1.20 -7.64 18.64
N GLY A 374 -0.66 -8.87 18.73
CA GLY A 374 -0.14 -9.46 19.95
C GLY A 374 1.03 -8.68 20.55
N TYR A 375 1.91 -8.10 19.73
CA TYR A 375 2.98 -7.19 20.18
C TYR A 375 2.41 -5.97 20.94
N PHE A 376 1.22 -5.51 20.56
CA PHE A 376 0.49 -4.43 21.23
C PHE A 376 -0.50 -4.91 22.30
N GLY A 377 -0.47 -6.20 22.67
CA GLY A 377 -1.27 -6.78 23.75
C GLY A 377 -2.69 -7.21 23.37
N TRP A 378 -2.99 -7.31 22.08
CA TRP A 378 -4.31 -7.75 21.61
C TRP A 378 -4.36 -9.26 21.36
N ASN A 379 -5.53 -9.85 21.61
CA ASN A 379 -5.78 -11.27 21.35
C ASN A 379 -6.17 -11.50 19.88
N CYS A 380 -6.03 -12.73 19.42
CA CYS A 380 -6.46 -13.14 18.08
C CYS A 380 -7.95 -12.89 17.84
N SER A 381 -8.79 -12.89 18.89
CA SER A 381 -10.23 -12.59 18.78
C SER A 381 -10.54 -11.12 18.45
N ASN A 382 -9.56 -10.22 18.60
CA ASN A 382 -9.63 -8.84 18.13
C ASN A 382 -9.24 -8.69 16.65
N VAL A 383 -8.68 -9.72 16.01
CA VAL A 383 -8.18 -9.68 14.64
C VAL A 383 -9.11 -10.50 13.73
N MET A 384 -9.52 -9.92 12.61
CA MET A 384 -10.49 -10.48 11.68
C MET A 384 -9.85 -10.58 10.29
N HIS A 385 -9.95 -11.77 9.68
CA HIS A 385 -9.39 -12.04 8.36
C HIS A 385 -10.53 -12.36 7.39
N LEU A 386 -11.00 -11.37 6.63
CA LEU A 386 -12.25 -11.48 5.87
C LEU A 386 -12.09 -12.19 4.53
N ARG A 387 -10.87 -12.18 3.96
CA ARG A 387 -10.51 -12.89 2.71
C ARG A 387 -11.51 -12.63 1.57
N LEU A 388 -11.75 -11.35 1.27
CA LEU A 388 -12.66 -10.93 0.20
C LEU A 388 -12.31 -11.62 -1.11
N GLY A 389 -13.32 -12.21 -1.75
CA GLY A 389 -13.14 -13.18 -2.83
C GLY A 389 -12.75 -12.57 -4.17
N PHE A 390 -12.81 -11.24 -4.32
CA PHE A 390 -12.26 -10.58 -5.52
C PHE A 390 -10.73 -10.71 -5.61
N TYR A 391 -10.06 -10.91 -4.47
CA TYR A 391 -8.60 -10.99 -4.41
C TYR A 391 -8.14 -12.39 -4.84
N THR A 392 -7.99 -12.54 -6.15
CA THR A 392 -7.51 -13.77 -6.80
C THR A 392 -6.10 -13.56 -7.31
N GLY A 393 -5.32 -14.64 -7.46
CA GLY A 393 -3.97 -14.58 -8.05
C GLY A 393 -3.96 -14.27 -9.56
N ASP A 394 -5.02 -13.66 -10.08
CA ASP A 394 -5.19 -13.29 -11.48
C ASP A 394 -4.66 -11.87 -11.74
N ILE A 395 -4.18 -11.65 -12.97
CA ILE A 395 -3.68 -10.33 -13.41
C ILE A 395 -4.82 -9.29 -13.39
N PHE A 396 -6.03 -9.72 -13.76
CA PHE A 396 -7.23 -8.92 -13.70
C PHE A 396 -8.17 -9.53 -12.67
N THR A 397 -8.34 -8.85 -11.54
CA THR A 397 -9.28 -9.25 -10.49
C THR A 397 -10.69 -8.81 -10.85
N GLU A 398 -11.69 -9.57 -10.41
CA GLU A 398 -13.09 -9.19 -10.62
C GLU A 398 -13.46 -7.96 -9.80
N GLU A 399 -14.55 -7.28 -10.19
CA GLU A 399 -15.13 -6.22 -9.37
C GLU A 399 -15.78 -6.81 -8.11
N PRO A 400 -15.73 -6.12 -6.95
CA PRO A 400 -16.40 -6.55 -5.74
C PRO A 400 -17.92 -6.72 -5.95
N THR A 401 -18.50 -7.76 -5.36
CA THR A 401 -19.95 -8.01 -5.43
C THR A 401 -20.60 -7.98 -4.06
N GLU A 402 -21.91 -7.71 -4.03
CA GLU A 402 -22.68 -7.60 -2.79
C GLU A 402 -22.58 -8.87 -1.91
N SER A 403 -22.73 -10.05 -2.53
CA SER A 403 -22.76 -11.32 -1.81
C SER A 403 -21.38 -11.82 -1.40
N ARG A 404 -20.35 -11.61 -2.24
CA ARG A 404 -19.00 -12.14 -2.02
C ARG A 404 -18.16 -11.24 -1.12
N ASP A 405 -18.22 -9.93 -1.32
CA ASP A 405 -17.23 -9.00 -0.74
C ASP A 405 -17.85 -7.98 0.22
N VAL A 406 -19.08 -7.51 -0.07
CA VAL A 406 -19.75 -6.54 0.80
C VAL A 406 -20.31 -7.21 2.05
N ARG A 407 -20.94 -8.37 1.92
CA ARG A 407 -21.54 -9.11 3.03
C ARG A 407 -20.56 -9.43 4.17
N PRO A 408 -19.34 -9.95 3.95
CA PRO A 408 -18.39 -10.20 5.04
C PRO A 408 -18.03 -8.92 5.82
N VAL A 409 -17.87 -7.78 5.13
CA VAL A 409 -17.59 -6.49 5.78
C VAL A 409 -18.79 -6.02 6.58
N LEU A 410 -20.01 -6.19 6.05
CA LEU A 410 -21.25 -5.88 6.77
C LEU A 410 -21.40 -6.73 8.04
N GLU A 411 -21.09 -8.02 7.98
CA GLU A 411 -21.11 -8.91 9.14
C GLU A 411 -20.10 -8.47 10.21
N ALA A 412 -18.90 -8.02 9.79
CA ALA A 412 -17.93 -7.44 10.70
C ALA A 412 -18.44 -6.14 11.37
N LEU A 413 -19.08 -5.25 10.60
CA LEU A 413 -19.73 -4.04 11.13
C LEU A 413 -20.84 -4.37 12.12
N GLN A 414 -21.65 -5.40 11.85
CA GLN A 414 -22.75 -5.83 12.74
C GLN A 414 -22.23 -6.51 14.02
N LYS A 415 -21.15 -7.28 13.93
CA LYS A 415 -20.49 -7.91 15.07
C LYS A 415 -19.86 -6.86 15.97
N VAL A 416 -19.07 -5.96 15.39
CA VAL A 416 -18.31 -4.96 16.15
C VAL A 416 -19.23 -3.83 16.59
N LYS A 417 -20.12 -3.31 15.73
CA LYS A 417 -20.94 -2.10 15.91
C LYS A 417 -20.13 -0.80 16.14
N PRO A 418 -19.08 -0.54 15.33
CA PRO A 418 -18.09 0.49 15.62
C PRO A 418 -18.66 1.91 15.64
N ASP A 419 -17.99 2.79 16.39
CA ASP A 419 -18.20 4.24 16.34
C ASP A 419 -17.24 4.91 15.35
N VAL A 420 -16.08 4.27 15.14
CA VAL A 420 -15.06 4.68 14.15
C VAL A 420 -14.71 3.49 13.26
N VAL A 421 -14.74 3.70 11.95
CA VAL A 421 -14.27 2.74 10.94
C VAL A 421 -13.14 3.39 10.16
N THR A 422 -11.99 2.70 10.04
CA THR A 422 -10.88 3.24 9.22
C THR A 422 -10.91 2.68 7.81
N VAL A 423 -10.46 3.46 6.83
CA VAL A 423 -10.50 3.08 5.42
C VAL A 423 -9.24 3.60 4.72
N ALA A 424 -8.59 2.75 3.92
CA ALA A 424 -7.51 3.19 3.03
C ALA A 424 -8.11 4.01 1.86
N LEU A 425 -7.65 5.25 1.69
CA LEU A 425 -8.10 6.22 0.67
C LEU A 425 -7.07 6.37 -0.45
N ASP A 426 -6.45 5.27 -0.84
CA ASP A 426 -5.52 5.26 -1.96
C ASP A 426 -6.33 5.45 -3.27
N PRO A 427 -5.99 6.45 -4.11
CA PRO A 427 -6.74 6.75 -5.32
C PRO A 427 -6.80 5.57 -6.29
N GLU A 428 -7.82 5.55 -7.14
CA GLU A 428 -7.85 4.64 -8.29
C GLU A 428 -6.55 4.79 -9.12
N ALA A 429 -5.97 3.65 -9.51
CA ALA A 429 -4.72 3.57 -10.27
C ALA A 429 -3.48 4.18 -9.59
N SER A 430 -3.45 4.33 -8.25
CA SER A 430 -2.23 4.71 -7.50
C SER A 430 -1.33 3.54 -7.08
N GLY A 431 -1.78 2.29 -7.28
CA GLY A 431 -1.08 1.06 -6.88
C GLY A 431 -1.84 -0.20 -7.34
N PRO A 432 -1.68 -1.36 -6.67
CA PRO A 432 -2.54 -2.52 -6.91
C PRO A 432 -4.00 -2.12 -6.72
N ASP A 433 -4.85 -2.46 -7.70
CA ASP A 433 -6.28 -2.15 -7.75
C ASP A 433 -7.07 -2.63 -6.51
N THR A 434 -6.45 -3.52 -5.73
CA THR A 434 -6.94 -4.04 -4.45
C THR A 434 -7.41 -2.97 -3.46
N HIS A 435 -6.65 -1.87 -3.26
CA HIS A 435 -7.02 -0.87 -2.25
C HIS A 435 -8.33 -0.16 -2.62
N TYR A 436 -8.48 0.16 -3.91
CA TYR A 436 -9.68 0.79 -4.43
C TYR A 436 -10.89 -0.15 -4.33
N LYS A 437 -10.72 -1.45 -4.64
CA LYS A 437 -11.76 -2.47 -4.48
C LYS A 437 -12.19 -2.68 -3.03
N VAL A 438 -11.25 -2.65 -2.10
CA VAL A 438 -11.55 -2.67 -0.66
C VAL A 438 -12.33 -1.43 -0.24
N LEU A 439 -11.94 -0.24 -0.71
CA LEU A 439 -12.68 1.00 -0.47
C LEU A 439 -14.13 0.89 -0.98
N GLN A 440 -14.35 0.34 -2.17
CA GLN A 440 -15.69 0.09 -2.72
C GLN A 440 -16.51 -0.85 -1.82
N ALA A 441 -15.92 -1.99 -1.41
CA ALA A 441 -16.59 -2.98 -0.57
C ALA A 441 -16.97 -2.40 0.81
N ILE A 442 -16.06 -1.69 1.47
CA ILE A 442 -16.35 -1.02 2.76
C ILE A 442 -17.41 0.06 2.59
N THR A 443 -17.34 0.86 1.52
CA THR A 443 -18.33 1.91 1.25
C THR A 443 -19.73 1.33 1.07
N ALA A 444 -19.86 0.24 0.30
CA ALA A 444 -21.13 -0.44 0.13
C ALA A 444 -21.65 -1.03 1.45
N ALA A 445 -20.76 -1.64 2.24
CA ALA A 445 -21.11 -2.24 3.53
C ALA A 445 -21.55 -1.18 4.56
N LEU A 446 -20.88 -0.04 4.62
CA LEU A 446 -21.26 1.10 5.48
C LEU A 446 -22.64 1.64 5.12
N LYS A 447 -22.92 1.87 3.82
CA LYS A 447 -24.25 2.29 3.36
C LYS A 447 -25.32 1.28 3.77
N ARG A 448 -25.03 -0.02 3.64
CA ARG A 448 -25.96 -1.07 4.04
C ARG A 448 -26.16 -1.11 5.54
N TYR A 449 -25.09 -0.99 6.31
CA TYR A 449 -25.12 -0.97 7.78
C TYR A 449 -25.91 0.24 8.30
N GLU A 450 -25.69 1.44 7.75
CA GLU A 450 -26.46 2.64 8.06
C GLU A 450 -27.96 2.41 7.81
N SER A 451 -28.32 1.84 6.65
CA SER A 451 -29.73 1.54 6.31
C SER A 451 -30.40 0.54 7.25
N GLN A 452 -29.64 -0.41 7.81
CA GLN A 452 -30.15 -1.49 8.65
C GLN A 452 -30.16 -1.14 10.14
N ALA A 453 -29.12 -0.44 10.60
CA ALA A 453 -28.89 -0.13 12.02
C ALA A 453 -29.33 1.29 12.40
N GLY A 454 -29.57 2.19 11.43
CA GLY A 454 -29.90 3.59 11.69
C GLY A 454 -28.73 4.40 12.26
N ARG A 455 -27.49 3.90 12.13
CA ARG A 455 -26.27 4.52 12.68
C ARG A 455 -25.60 5.43 11.64
N SER A 456 -26.15 6.63 11.44
CA SER A 456 -25.56 7.68 10.58
C SER A 456 -24.46 8.49 11.27
N ASP A 457 -24.18 8.19 12.55
CA ASP A 457 -23.20 8.86 13.41
C ASP A 457 -21.79 8.26 13.34
N ILE A 458 -21.60 7.16 12.61
CA ILE A 458 -20.30 6.48 12.48
C ILE A 458 -19.28 7.41 11.83
N LYS A 459 -18.11 7.55 12.44
CA LYS A 459 -17.00 8.32 11.88
C LYS A 459 -16.16 7.42 10.97
N VAL A 460 -15.95 7.87 9.74
CA VAL A 460 -15.00 7.23 8.82
C VAL A 460 -13.66 7.96 8.89
N TRP A 461 -12.61 7.24 9.24
CA TRP A 461 -11.24 7.75 9.24
C TRP A 461 -10.48 7.24 8.03
N GLY A 462 -10.25 8.14 7.07
CA GLY A 462 -9.40 7.87 5.93
C GLY A 462 -7.92 7.95 6.29
N TYR A 463 -7.14 6.96 5.86
CA TYR A 463 -5.68 7.03 5.85
C TYR A 463 -5.16 6.67 4.46
N ARG A 464 -3.92 7.02 4.16
CA ARG A 464 -3.23 6.51 2.98
C ARG A 464 -1.98 5.77 3.42
N ASN A 465 -1.59 4.77 2.64
CA ASN A 465 -0.38 4.00 2.95
C ASN A 465 0.86 4.66 2.32
N VAL A 466 2.05 4.11 2.56
CA VAL A 466 3.37 4.56 2.05
C VAL A 466 3.42 4.75 0.54
N TRP A 467 2.52 4.08 -0.20
CA TRP A 467 2.38 4.19 -1.65
C TRP A 467 1.90 5.56 -2.13
N PHE A 468 1.12 6.26 -1.30
CA PHE A 468 0.54 7.53 -1.71
C PHE A 468 0.37 8.49 -0.53
N ARG A 469 1.19 9.52 -0.45
CA ARG A 469 1.13 10.48 0.68
C ARG A 469 0.08 11.57 0.41
N PHE A 470 -0.64 11.99 1.45
CA PHE A 470 -1.48 13.18 1.38
C PHE A 470 -0.63 14.41 1.11
N HIS A 471 -1.13 15.32 0.26
CA HIS A 471 -0.66 16.70 0.33
C HIS A 471 -1.06 17.27 1.71
N PRO A 472 -0.24 18.11 2.37
CA PRO A 472 -0.62 18.68 3.68
C PRO A 472 -2.03 19.32 3.67
N SER A 473 -2.41 20.02 2.61
CA SER A 473 -3.75 20.62 2.52
C SER A 473 -4.90 19.59 2.41
N GLU A 474 -4.62 18.35 1.98
CA GLU A 474 -5.62 17.27 1.86
C GLU A 474 -5.90 16.60 3.21
N ALA A 475 -4.95 16.65 4.14
CA ALA A 475 -5.10 16.04 5.47
C ALA A 475 -5.95 16.91 6.39
N ASN A 476 -6.82 16.27 7.17
CA ASN A 476 -7.69 16.91 8.17
C ASN A 476 -7.23 16.66 9.62
N ILE A 477 -6.25 15.79 9.82
CA ILE A 477 -5.66 15.41 11.10
C ILE A 477 -4.16 15.19 10.87
N TYR A 478 -3.32 15.80 11.72
CA TYR A 478 -1.89 15.49 11.78
C TYR A 478 -1.57 14.83 13.10
N VAL A 479 -0.95 13.67 13.03
CA VAL A 479 -0.63 12.87 14.21
C VAL A 479 0.83 13.14 14.59
N PRO A 480 1.12 13.76 15.73
CA PRO A 480 2.49 13.93 16.17
C PRO A 480 3.06 12.57 16.60
N VAL A 481 4.18 12.18 15.98
CA VAL A 481 4.87 10.91 16.17
C VAL A 481 6.22 11.15 16.84
N SER A 482 6.53 10.38 17.88
CA SER A 482 7.83 10.45 18.56
C SER A 482 8.85 9.51 17.90
N LEU A 483 10.15 9.79 18.08
CA LEU A 483 11.23 8.90 17.63
C LEU A 483 11.08 7.48 18.18
N ASN A 484 10.67 7.34 19.46
CA ASN A 484 10.37 6.05 20.06
C ASN A 484 9.27 5.29 19.31
N MET A 485 8.23 5.98 18.83
CA MET A 485 7.17 5.33 18.07
C MET A 485 7.70 4.83 16.73
N PHE A 486 8.57 5.57 16.04
CA PHE A 486 9.24 5.08 14.82
C PHE A 486 10.06 3.82 15.09
N THR A 487 10.83 3.79 16.18
CA THR A 487 11.58 2.58 16.59
C THR A 487 10.64 1.40 16.85
N VAL A 488 9.54 1.62 17.59
CA VAL A 488 8.55 0.57 17.85
C VAL A 488 7.90 0.05 16.56
N MET A 489 7.57 0.94 15.62
CA MET A 489 7.06 0.53 14.30
C MET A 489 8.08 -0.32 13.55
N HIS A 490 9.33 0.13 13.47
CA HIS A 490 10.37 -0.61 12.77
C HIS A 490 10.58 -2.00 13.38
N GLU A 491 10.76 -2.09 14.70
CA GLU A 491 10.98 -3.36 15.39
C GLU A 491 9.77 -4.30 15.27
N ALA A 492 8.56 -3.79 15.46
CA ALA A 492 7.35 -4.61 15.31
C ALA A 492 7.22 -5.13 13.86
N PHE A 493 7.57 -4.33 12.85
CA PHE A 493 7.48 -4.74 11.45
C PHE A 493 8.49 -5.85 11.16
N MET A 494 9.74 -5.63 11.60
CA MET A 494 10.85 -6.55 11.37
C MET A 494 10.71 -7.89 12.09
N ASN A 495 9.88 -7.95 13.13
CA ASN A 495 9.62 -9.15 13.90
C ASN A 495 8.28 -9.82 13.54
N ALA A 496 7.26 -9.08 13.12
CA ALA A 496 5.93 -9.63 12.80
C ALA A 496 5.76 -9.96 11.32
N PHE A 497 6.16 -9.06 10.40
CA PHE A 497 5.93 -9.23 8.96
C PHE A 497 7.16 -9.80 8.26
N ILE A 498 7.59 -11.00 8.63
CA ILE A 498 8.80 -11.64 8.09
C ILE A 498 8.70 -11.89 6.58
N SER A 499 7.51 -12.26 6.10
CA SER A 499 7.19 -12.40 4.69
C SER A 499 7.40 -11.08 3.94
N GLN A 500 7.15 -9.93 4.58
CA GLN A 500 7.32 -8.58 4.01
C GLN A 500 8.70 -7.99 4.19
N LYS A 501 9.37 -8.32 5.30
CA LYS A 501 10.77 -7.94 5.55
C LYS A 501 11.70 -8.37 4.44
N TYR A 502 11.47 -9.59 3.94
CA TYR A 502 12.19 -10.14 2.79
C TYR A 502 11.32 -10.14 1.53
N ALA A 503 10.11 -9.56 1.58
CA ALA A 503 9.21 -9.58 0.44
C ALA A 503 9.83 -8.82 -0.70
N SER A 504 9.58 -9.44 -1.83
CA SER A 504 9.85 -8.98 -3.17
C SER A 504 8.85 -7.94 -3.67
N PHE A 505 8.09 -7.27 -2.79
CA PHE A 505 7.13 -6.24 -3.17
C PHE A 505 7.83 -4.89 -3.10
N PRO A 506 8.25 -4.29 -4.22
CA PRO A 506 9.18 -3.20 -4.15
C PRO A 506 8.41 -1.89 -4.33
N SER A 507 8.53 -0.97 -3.39
CA SER A 507 8.25 0.43 -3.71
C SER A 507 9.26 0.88 -4.74
N TYR A 508 8.83 1.55 -5.81
CA TYR A 508 9.79 2.17 -6.72
C TYR A 508 10.61 3.27 -6.01
N GLU A 509 10.22 3.72 -4.82
CA GLU A 509 10.92 4.76 -4.05
C GLU A 509 12.08 4.22 -3.19
N HIS A 510 12.07 2.94 -2.77
CA HIS A 510 13.07 2.38 -1.86
C HIS A 510 13.29 0.87 -2.05
N ASP A 511 14.56 0.44 -2.03
CA ASP A 511 14.98 -0.97 -2.06
C ASP A 511 15.37 -1.41 -0.64
N GLY A 512 14.37 -1.71 0.16
CA GLY A 512 14.49 -2.07 1.58
C GLY A 512 13.13 -2.36 2.21
N PRO A 513 13.08 -2.64 3.53
CA PRO A 513 11.82 -2.92 4.20
C PRO A 513 10.90 -1.70 4.18
N PHE A 514 9.59 -1.92 4.02
CA PHE A 514 8.58 -0.86 3.96
C PHE A 514 8.55 0.05 5.19
N SER A 515 9.02 -0.42 6.35
CA SER A 515 9.09 0.39 7.57
C SER A 515 10.13 1.51 7.52
N GLU A 516 10.98 1.56 6.48
CA GLU A 516 11.94 2.64 6.23
C GLU A 516 11.42 3.72 5.27
N LEU A 517 10.23 3.53 4.68
CA LEU A 517 9.53 4.50 3.82
C LEU A 517 8.61 5.44 4.62
#